data_AF-A0A0M2GL07-F1
#
_entry.id   AF-A0A0M2GL07-F1
#
_cell.length_a   1.000
_cell.length_b   1.000
_cell.length_c   1.000
_cell.angle_alpha   90.00
_cell.angle_beta   90.00
_cell.angle_gamma   90.00
#
_symmetry.space_group_name_H-M   'P 1'
#
loop_
_entity.id
_entity.type
_entity.pdbx_description
1 polymer ?
#
loop_
_entity_poly.entity_id
_entity_poly.type
_entity_poly.pdbx_seq_one_letter_code
_entity_poly.pdbx_strand_id
1 'polypeptide(L)'
;MPRFPAGVELAEALTVASQQLHETLTPHSALRTAVRLAVHLMPGAEHAGISVLERGNKLRTLAWTDEIVRSAESRHTGREQHGLWDQLWNSPVARIADSEADDGWDVLADLGLRSALSLRLRTDRRRLTVLTAYARKPGAFDEDATRVGRLFSAHVSIALDSATVREQLTEAMHTRDLIGQATGILMERQGIDAAAAFESLVRASQRENVKLRDLARRIVGAPHTP
;
A
#
# COMPACT_ATOMS: atom_id res chain seq x y z
N MET A 1 -25.22 11.69 5.72
CA MET A 1 -25.50 12.22 4.37
C MET A 1 -24.41 11.72 3.43
N PRO A 2 -24.75 11.22 2.24
CA PRO A 2 -23.94 11.56 1.08
C PRO A 2 -24.84 12.11 -0.02
N ARG A 3 -24.78 13.41 -0.24
CA ARG A 3 -25.26 14.08 -1.45
C ARG A 3 -24.20 15.09 -1.81
N PHE A 4 -23.39 14.80 -2.82
CA PHE A 4 -22.59 15.84 -3.44
C PHE A 4 -23.10 16.01 -4.88
N PRO A 5 -23.87 17.09 -5.13
CA PRO A 5 -23.60 17.88 -6.33
C PRO A 5 -23.66 19.39 -6.04
N ALA A 6 -22.49 19.95 -5.74
CA ALA A 6 -22.02 21.24 -6.25
C ALA A 6 -20.51 21.07 -6.33
N GLY A 7 -19.89 21.16 -7.51
CA GLY A 7 -18.49 20.73 -7.73
C GLY A 7 -17.46 21.32 -6.77
N VAL A 8 -17.78 22.44 -6.11
CA VAL A 8 -16.99 23.07 -5.05
C VAL A 8 -16.86 22.17 -3.81
N GLU A 9 -17.94 21.52 -3.35
CA GLU A 9 -17.93 20.70 -2.13
C GLU A 9 -17.07 19.43 -2.31
N LEU A 10 -17.14 18.82 -3.51
CA LEU A 10 -16.27 17.70 -3.86
C LEU A 10 -14.81 18.14 -4.01
N ALA A 11 -14.55 19.30 -4.61
CA ALA A 11 -13.19 19.82 -4.76
C ALA A 11 -12.55 20.11 -3.40
N GLU A 12 -13.31 20.69 -2.46
CA GLU A 12 -12.87 20.92 -1.08
C GLU A 12 -12.62 19.59 -0.36
N ALA A 13 -13.55 18.64 -0.45
CA ALA A 13 -13.40 17.33 0.18
C ALA A 13 -12.18 16.55 -0.36
N LEU A 14 -11.96 16.58 -1.67
CA LEU A 14 -10.77 16.00 -2.30
C LEU A 14 -9.50 16.73 -1.87
N THR A 15 -9.52 18.06 -1.76
CA THR A 15 -8.38 18.85 -1.29
C THR A 15 -7.97 18.45 0.13
N VAL A 16 -8.94 18.38 1.05
CA VAL A 16 -8.71 17.95 2.44
C VAL A 16 -8.16 16.52 2.48
N ALA A 17 -8.75 15.62 1.68
CA ALA A 17 -8.27 14.25 1.58
C ALA A 17 -6.85 14.15 1.03
N SER A 18 -6.50 14.92 0.00
CA SER A 18 -5.15 14.99 -0.54
C SER A 18 -4.13 15.49 0.49
N GLN A 19 -4.48 16.50 1.29
CA GLN A 19 -3.63 17.00 2.37
C GLN A 19 -3.41 15.92 3.44
N GLN A 20 -4.49 15.30 3.92
CA GLN A 20 -4.39 14.20 4.90
C GLN A 20 -3.55 13.02 4.39
N LEU A 21 -3.68 12.67 3.11
CA LEU A 21 -2.85 11.64 2.50
C LEU A 21 -1.38 12.06 2.42
N HIS A 22 -1.07 13.31 2.08
CA HIS A 22 0.30 13.81 1.97
C HIS A 22 1.02 13.88 3.33
N GLU A 23 0.30 14.21 4.39
CA GLU A 23 0.82 14.28 5.77
C GLU A 23 1.23 12.90 6.32
N THR A 24 0.79 11.80 5.70
CA THR A 24 1.13 10.44 6.16
C THR A 24 2.61 10.11 5.91
N LEU A 25 3.35 9.82 6.98
CA LEU A 25 4.81 9.65 6.91
C LEU A 25 5.25 8.32 6.27
N THR A 26 4.41 7.29 6.31
CA THR A 26 4.74 5.94 5.85
C THR A 26 3.68 5.39 4.88
N PRO A 27 4.04 4.48 3.95
CA PRO A 27 3.07 3.83 3.06
C PRO A 27 1.93 3.16 3.82
N HIS A 28 2.22 2.52 4.96
CA HIS A 28 1.19 1.87 5.77
C HIS A 28 0.15 2.86 6.31
N SER A 29 0.60 4.03 6.80
CA SER A 29 -0.31 5.07 7.28
C SER A 29 -1.12 5.69 6.14
N ALA A 30 -0.51 5.90 4.97
CA ALA A 30 -1.18 6.34 3.75
C ALA A 30 -2.32 5.40 3.34
N LEU A 31 -2.05 4.08 3.30
CA LEU A 31 -3.05 3.06 2.94
C LEU A 31 -4.24 3.04 3.91
N ARG A 32 -3.96 3.12 5.22
CA ARG A 32 -5.01 3.16 6.25
C ARG A 32 -5.87 4.42 6.14
N THR A 33 -5.26 5.57 5.86
CA THR A 33 -5.98 6.83 5.66
C THR A 33 -6.82 6.77 4.38
N ALA A 34 -6.28 6.20 3.30
CA ALA A 34 -6.98 6.05 2.04
C ALA A 34 -8.28 5.22 2.14
N VAL A 35 -8.27 4.07 2.81
CA VAL A 35 -9.49 3.25 2.95
C VAL A 35 -10.59 3.95 3.77
N ARG A 36 -10.21 4.72 4.80
CA ARG A 36 -11.19 5.51 5.56
C ARG A 36 -11.79 6.62 4.70
N LEU A 37 -10.94 7.36 3.98
CA LEU A 37 -11.37 8.44 3.10
C LEU A 37 -12.23 7.93 1.93
N ALA A 38 -11.96 6.73 1.41
CA ALA A 38 -12.77 6.11 0.36
C ALA A 38 -14.25 5.99 0.78
N VAL A 39 -14.52 5.51 1.99
CA VAL A 39 -15.89 5.38 2.53
C VAL A 39 -16.56 6.74 2.72
N HIS A 40 -15.80 7.80 3.04
CA HIS A 40 -16.36 9.14 3.24
C HIS A 40 -16.62 9.89 1.93
N LEU A 41 -15.76 9.69 0.93
CA LEU A 41 -15.77 10.46 -0.31
C LEU A 41 -16.59 9.80 -1.41
N MET A 42 -16.55 8.47 -1.52
CA MET A 42 -17.19 7.77 -2.62
C MET A 42 -18.67 7.55 -2.32
N PRO A 43 -19.59 8.12 -3.12
CA PRO A 43 -21.02 7.86 -2.99
C PRO A 43 -21.31 6.36 -2.99
N GLY A 44 -22.13 5.93 -2.02
CA GLY A 44 -22.55 4.54 -1.88
C GLY A 44 -21.54 3.60 -1.23
N ALA A 45 -20.29 4.03 -0.99
CA ALA A 45 -19.30 3.21 -0.30
C ALA A 45 -19.65 3.05 1.19
N GLU A 46 -19.77 1.81 1.64
CA GLU A 46 -19.96 1.47 3.06
C GLU A 46 -18.68 0.88 3.67
N HIS A 47 -17.91 0.16 2.86
CA HIS A 47 -16.66 -0.47 3.27
C HIS A 47 -15.59 -0.27 2.20
N ALA A 48 -14.31 -0.33 2.58
CA ALA A 48 -13.22 -0.26 1.62
C ALA A 48 -12.01 -1.13 2.02
N GLY A 49 -11.30 -1.62 1.02
CA GLY A 49 -10.06 -2.38 1.14
C GLY A 49 -9.02 -1.91 0.13
N ILE A 50 -7.74 -2.03 0.49
CA ILE A 50 -6.65 -1.94 -0.48
C ILE A 50 -5.91 -3.26 -0.46
N SER A 51 -5.77 -3.85 -1.63
CA SER A 51 -5.16 -5.14 -1.84
C SER A 51 -4.07 -5.06 -2.90
N VAL A 52 -3.05 -5.91 -2.77
CA VAL A 52 -1.98 -6.06 -3.77
C VAL A 52 -1.95 -7.47 -4.32
N LEU A 53 -1.95 -7.58 -5.64
CA LEU A 53 -1.66 -8.80 -6.36
C LEU A 53 -0.17 -8.84 -6.69
N GLU A 54 0.54 -9.81 -6.13
CA GLU A 54 1.97 -10.04 -6.39
C GLU A 54 2.18 -11.13 -7.46
N ARG A 55 3.40 -11.17 -8.03
CA ARG A 55 3.83 -12.24 -8.96
C ARG A 55 3.57 -13.63 -8.37
N GLY A 56 2.94 -14.50 -9.16
CA GLY A 56 2.47 -15.82 -8.71
C GLY A 56 1.02 -15.83 -8.22
N ASN A 57 0.28 -14.76 -8.50
CA ASN A 57 -1.14 -14.59 -8.17
C ASN A 57 -1.43 -14.68 -6.66
N LYS A 58 -0.50 -14.13 -5.86
CA LYS A 58 -0.68 -14.04 -4.42
C LYS A 58 -1.35 -12.71 -4.09
N LEU A 59 -2.63 -12.77 -3.71
CA LEU A 59 -3.33 -11.61 -3.19
C LEU A 59 -2.95 -11.37 -1.73
N ARG A 60 -2.76 -10.10 -1.36
CA ARG A 60 -2.59 -9.67 0.02
C ARG A 60 -3.30 -8.35 0.29
N THR A 61 -4.21 -8.37 1.26
CA THR A 61 -4.83 -7.15 1.78
C THR A 61 -3.80 -6.35 2.58
N LEU A 62 -3.68 -5.05 2.27
CA LEU A 62 -2.75 -4.12 2.91
C LEU A 62 -3.43 -3.21 3.94
N ALA A 63 -4.70 -2.85 3.70
CA ALA A 63 -5.53 -2.04 4.59
C ALA A 63 -7.01 -2.30 4.32
N TRP A 64 -7.85 -2.15 5.33
CA TRP A 64 -9.30 -2.31 5.23
C TRP A 64 -10.01 -1.49 6.31
N THR A 65 -11.28 -1.15 6.07
CA THR A 65 -12.12 -0.46 7.07
C THR A 65 -12.71 -1.45 8.08
N ASP A 66 -13.17 -2.61 7.62
CA ASP A 66 -13.96 -3.55 8.41
C ASP A 66 -13.57 -5.00 8.13
N GLU A 67 -13.81 -5.86 9.13
CA GLU A 67 -13.43 -7.28 9.08
C GLU A 67 -14.13 -8.06 7.96
N ILE A 68 -15.30 -7.59 7.54
CA ILE A 68 -16.04 -8.12 6.38
C ILE A 68 -15.21 -8.04 5.09
N VAL A 69 -14.43 -6.97 4.90
CA VAL A 69 -13.57 -6.78 3.72
C VAL A 69 -12.40 -7.76 3.75
N ARG A 70 -11.76 -7.93 4.91
CA ARG A 70 -10.68 -8.92 5.08
C ARG A 70 -11.19 -10.34 4.84
N SER A 71 -12.39 -10.64 5.31
CA SER A 71 -13.05 -11.93 5.09
C SER A 71 -13.37 -12.17 3.62
N ALA A 72 -13.87 -11.15 2.91
CA ALA A 72 -14.14 -11.22 1.47
C ALA A 72 -12.86 -11.52 0.68
N GLU A 73 -11.80 -10.75 0.90
CA GLU A 73 -10.56 -10.89 0.13
C GLU A 73 -9.76 -12.16 0.45
N SER A 74 -9.85 -12.67 1.68
CA SER A 74 -9.15 -13.92 2.07
C SER A 74 -9.85 -15.19 1.58
N ARG A 75 -11.17 -15.16 1.41
CA ARG A 75 -11.96 -16.29 0.91
C ARG A 75 -12.06 -16.34 -0.61
N HIS A 76 -11.89 -15.19 -1.25
CA HIS A 76 -11.88 -15.09 -2.69
C HIS A 76 -10.50 -15.50 -3.20
N THR A 77 -10.26 -16.79 -3.45
CA THR A 77 -8.96 -17.32 -3.95
C THR A 77 -9.10 -18.10 -5.26
N GLY A 78 -10.18 -17.85 -6.01
CA GLY A 78 -10.60 -18.64 -7.19
C GLY A 78 -10.26 -18.03 -8.55
N ARG A 79 -10.67 -18.71 -9.63
CA ARG A 79 -10.48 -18.26 -11.04
C ARG A 79 -11.16 -16.93 -11.35
N GLU A 80 -12.27 -16.60 -10.71
CA GLU A 80 -13.03 -15.37 -10.99
C GLU A 80 -12.33 -14.12 -10.46
N GLN A 81 -11.57 -14.27 -9.38
CA GLN A 81 -10.64 -13.26 -8.91
C GLN A 81 -9.73 -12.82 -10.05
N HIS A 82 -9.16 -13.76 -10.79
CA HIS A 82 -8.28 -13.45 -11.92
C HIS A 82 -8.98 -12.63 -13.00
N GLY A 83 -10.27 -12.87 -13.30
CA GLY A 83 -11.01 -12.09 -14.30
C GLY A 83 -11.07 -10.60 -13.96
N LEU A 84 -11.37 -10.26 -12.70
CA LEU A 84 -11.40 -8.87 -12.23
C LEU A 84 -9.99 -8.25 -12.21
N TRP A 85 -8.99 -8.99 -11.74
CA TRP A 85 -7.61 -8.47 -11.71
C TRP A 85 -7.02 -8.32 -13.12
N ASP A 86 -7.31 -9.24 -14.05
CA ASP A 86 -6.95 -9.17 -15.47
C ASP A 86 -7.60 -7.98 -16.16
N GLN A 87 -8.85 -7.68 -15.82
CA GLN A 87 -9.48 -6.43 -16.23
C GLN A 87 -8.72 -5.22 -15.68
N LEU A 88 -8.33 -5.23 -14.41
CA LEU A 88 -7.62 -4.13 -13.77
C LEU A 88 -6.16 -3.96 -14.26
N TRP A 89 -5.57 -4.99 -14.87
CA TRP A 89 -4.30 -4.86 -15.60
C TRP A 89 -4.47 -3.97 -16.85
N ASN A 90 -5.60 -4.09 -17.54
CA ASN A 90 -5.85 -3.41 -18.82
C ASN A 90 -6.68 -2.12 -18.67
N SER A 91 -7.51 -2.02 -17.64
CA SER A 91 -8.41 -0.90 -17.34
C SER A 91 -8.16 -0.37 -15.92
N PRO A 92 -8.20 0.95 -15.67
CA PRO A 92 -8.03 1.48 -14.32
C PRO A 92 -9.23 1.24 -13.40
N VAL A 93 -10.36 0.75 -13.94
CA VAL A 93 -11.62 0.57 -13.21
C VAL A 93 -12.25 -0.78 -13.56
N ALA A 94 -12.78 -1.46 -12.55
CA ALA A 94 -13.67 -2.61 -12.68
C ALA A 94 -14.83 -2.50 -11.68
N ARG A 95 -16.00 -3.06 -12.02
CA ARG A 95 -17.23 -2.94 -11.23
C ARG A 95 -17.94 -4.28 -11.15
N ILE A 96 -18.57 -4.52 -10.00
CA ILE A 96 -19.52 -5.60 -9.77
C ILE A 96 -20.85 -4.92 -9.44
N ALA A 97 -21.86 -5.15 -10.27
CA ALA A 97 -23.14 -4.46 -10.14
C ALA A 97 -24.01 -5.13 -9.09
N ASP A 98 -24.08 -6.47 -9.11
CA ASP A 98 -24.76 -7.25 -8.10
C ASP A 98 -24.08 -8.61 -7.91
N SER A 99 -23.47 -8.84 -6.75
CA SER A 99 -22.77 -10.10 -6.45
C SER A 99 -23.68 -11.34 -6.40
N GLU A 100 -24.99 -11.16 -6.20
CA GLU A 100 -25.95 -12.26 -6.24
C GLU A 100 -26.42 -12.60 -7.67
N ALA A 101 -26.25 -11.68 -8.62
CA ALA A 101 -26.66 -11.85 -10.00
C ALA A 101 -25.48 -12.14 -10.94
N ASP A 102 -24.29 -11.64 -10.61
CA ASP A 102 -23.06 -11.83 -11.38
C ASP A 102 -22.37 -13.13 -10.92
N ASP A 103 -22.20 -14.08 -11.85
CA ASP A 103 -21.50 -15.34 -11.58
C ASP A 103 -20.08 -15.09 -11.04
N GLY A 104 -19.73 -15.83 -9.99
CA GLY A 104 -18.38 -15.83 -9.43
C GLY A 104 -18.11 -14.87 -8.28
N TRP A 105 -19.16 -14.29 -7.72
CA TRP A 105 -19.09 -13.39 -6.58
C TRP A 105 -19.82 -13.90 -5.33
N ASP A 106 -20.06 -15.22 -5.25
CA ASP A 106 -20.72 -15.89 -4.12
C ASP A 106 -20.11 -15.50 -2.77
N VAL A 107 -18.78 -15.38 -2.71
CA VAL A 107 -18.07 -14.96 -1.49
C VAL A 107 -18.50 -13.57 -1.01
N LEU A 108 -18.77 -12.64 -1.93
CA LEU A 108 -19.27 -11.29 -1.60
C LEU A 108 -20.74 -11.37 -1.18
N ALA A 109 -21.55 -12.13 -1.91
CA ALA A 109 -22.97 -12.35 -1.63
C ALA A 109 -23.19 -12.96 -0.23
N ASP A 110 -22.42 -14.00 0.14
CA ASP A 110 -22.45 -14.66 1.45
C ASP A 110 -22.13 -13.71 2.62
N LEU A 111 -21.35 -12.68 2.35
CA LEU A 111 -20.99 -11.64 3.32
C LEU A 111 -21.99 -10.47 3.31
N GLY A 112 -22.96 -10.47 2.40
CA GLY A 112 -23.95 -9.41 2.20
C GLY A 112 -23.39 -8.17 1.49
N LEU A 113 -22.22 -8.28 0.84
CA LEU A 113 -21.66 -7.22 0.00
C LEU A 113 -22.20 -7.40 -1.41
N ARG A 114 -23.09 -6.49 -1.84
CA ARG A 114 -23.86 -6.64 -3.08
C ARG A 114 -23.23 -5.95 -4.27
N SER A 115 -22.41 -4.91 -4.09
CA SER A 115 -21.71 -4.30 -5.21
C SER A 115 -20.31 -3.85 -4.82
N ALA A 116 -19.44 -3.70 -5.81
CA ALA A 116 -18.06 -3.26 -5.60
C ALA A 116 -17.56 -2.38 -6.75
N LEU A 117 -16.70 -1.42 -6.41
CA LEU A 117 -15.97 -0.59 -7.35
C LEU A 117 -14.47 -0.69 -7.06
N SER A 118 -13.74 -1.30 -7.98
CA SER A 118 -12.30 -1.52 -7.90
C SER A 118 -11.56 -0.51 -8.77
N LEU A 119 -10.58 0.17 -8.16
CA LEU A 119 -9.82 1.28 -8.71
C LEU A 119 -8.33 0.99 -8.60
N ARG A 120 -7.63 1.03 -9.73
CA ARG A 120 -6.19 0.80 -9.75
C ARG A 120 -5.43 1.97 -9.13
N LEU A 121 -4.69 1.70 -8.06
CA LEU A 121 -3.78 2.66 -7.43
C LEU A 121 -2.41 2.63 -8.09
N ARG A 122 -1.83 1.44 -8.24
CA ARG A 122 -0.48 1.30 -8.79
C ARG A 122 -0.39 0.04 -9.62
N THR A 123 0.35 0.13 -10.72
CA THR A 123 0.73 -1.02 -11.53
C THR A 123 2.20 -0.92 -11.89
N ASP A 124 2.92 -2.00 -11.64
CA ASP A 124 4.28 -2.23 -12.14
C ASP A 124 4.37 -3.62 -12.79
N ARG A 125 5.53 -4.01 -13.32
CA ARG A 125 5.70 -5.29 -14.04
C ARG A 125 5.36 -6.54 -13.21
N ARG A 126 5.23 -6.44 -11.89
CA ARG A 126 5.07 -7.58 -10.97
C ARG A 126 4.00 -7.38 -9.89
N ARG A 127 3.42 -6.18 -9.78
CA ARG A 127 2.48 -5.83 -8.71
C ARG A 127 1.36 -4.94 -9.23
N LEU A 128 0.14 -5.29 -8.84
CA LEU A 128 -1.06 -4.49 -9.07
C LEU A 128 -1.68 -4.17 -7.71
N THR A 129 -1.77 -2.89 -7.36
CA THR A 129 -2.39 -2.40 -6.12
C THR A 129 -3.73 -1.76 -6.45
N VAL A 130 -4.79 -2.20 -5.77
CA VAL A 130 -6.17 -1.82 -6.06
C VAL A 130 -6.86 -1.38 -4.77
N LEU A 131 -7.57 -0.26 -4.85
CA LEU A 131 -8.56 0.16 -3.87
C LEU A 131 -9.92 -0.36 -4.31
N THR A 132 -10.62 -1.08 -3.44
CA THR A 132 -11.98 -1.54 -3.71
C THR A 132 -12.92 -0.97 -2.66
N ALA A 133 -13.95 -0.28 -3.11
CA ALA A 133 -15.09 0.13 -2.29
C ALA A 133 -16.22 -0.89 -2.44
N TYR A 134 -16.93 -1.17 -1.35
CA TYR A 134 -18.02 -2.14 -1.30
C TYR A 134 -19.28 -1.51 -0.71
N ALA A 135 -20.44 -2.00 -1.13
CA ALA A 135 -21.74 -1.59 -0.63
C ALA A 135 -22.66 -2.82 -0.45
N ARG A 136 -23.62 -2.72 0.47
CA ARG A 136 -24.64 -3.78 0.69
C ARG A 136 -25.83 -3.64 -0.26
N LYS A 137 -25.87 -2.57 -1.05
CA LYS A 137 -26.89 -2.35 -2.08
C LYS A 137 -26.32 -2.73 -3.46
N PRO A 138 -27.09 -3.41 -4.33
CA PRO A 138 -26.72 -3.58 -5.72
C PRO A 138 -26.70 -2.23 -6.46
N GLY A 139 -25.81 -2.09 -7.44
CA GLY A 139 -25.69 -0.90 -8.27
C GLY A 139 -25.38 0.38 -7.51
N ALA A 140 -24.68 0.29 -6.37
CA ALA A 140 -24.38 1.46 -5.54
C ALA A 140 -23.36 2.43 -6.20
N PHE A 141 -22.58 1.92 -7.17
CA PHE A 141 -21.49 2.66 -7.80
C PHE A 141 -21.83 3.03 -9.25
N ASP A 142 -22.50 4.16 -9.41
CA ASP A 142 -22.81 4.76 -10.71
C ASP A 142 -21.60 5.49 -11.33
N GLU A 143 -21.84 6.21 -12.43
CA GLU A 143 -20.79 6.97 -13.11
C GLU A 143 -20.19 8.08 -12.24
N ASP A 144 -21.00 8.70 -11.38
CA ASP A 144 -20.54 9.77 -10.49
C ASP A 144 -19.67 9.21 -9.37
N ALA A 145 -20.10 8.11 -8.74
CA ALA A 145 -19.27 7.40 -7.78
C ALA A 145 -17.94 6.96 -8.39
N THR A 146 -17.96 6.55 -9.65
CA THR A 146 -16.74 6.19 -10.38
C THR A 146 -15.85 7.39 -10.67
N ARG A 147 -16.43 8.52 -11.08
CA ARG A 147 -15.69 9.75 -11.36
C ARG A 147 -14.97 10.24 -10.11
N VAL A 148 -15.67 10.28 -8.98
CA VAL A 148 -15.11 10.61 -7.66
C VAL A 148 -14.02 9.62 -7.29
N GLY A 149 -14.31 8.32 -7.40
CA GLY A 149 -13.36 7.26 -7.11
C GLY A 149 -12.06 7.37 -7.91
N ARG A 150 -12.13 7.66 -9.21
CA ARG A 150 -10.94 7.83 -10.06
C ARG A 150 -10.09 9.04 -9.70
N LEU A 151 -10.72 10.17 -9.36
CA LEU A 151 -10.00 11.36 -8.90
C LEU A 151 -9.31 11.07 -7.57
N PHE A 152 -10.04 10.48 -6.63
CA PHE A 152 -9.51 10.09 -5.33
C PHE A 152 -8.37 9.08 -5.46
N SER A 153 -8.51 8.04 -6.28
CA SER A 153 -7.50 7.02 -6.48
C SER A 153 -6.19 7.60 -7.01
N ALA A 154 -6.24 8.61 -7.89
CA ALA A 154 -5.05 9.28 -8.38
C ALA A 154 -4.26 9.99 -7.26
N HIS A 155 -4.95 10.65 -6.33
CA HIS A 155 -4.30 11.27 -5.16
C HIS A 155 -3.71 10.22 -4.22
N VAL A 156 -4.42 9.11 -3.99
CA VAL A 156 -3.90 7.99 -3.20
C VAL A 156 -2.62 7.42 -3.83
N SER A 157 -2.59 7.22 -5.15
CA SER A 157 -1.40 6.75 -5.86
C SER A 157 -0.19 7.65 -5.64
N ILE A 158 -0.35 8.96 -5.84
CA ILE A 158 0.72 9.94 -5.67
C ILE A 158 1.23 9.96 -4.22
N ALA A 159 0.32 9.92 -3.26
CA ALA A 159 0.69 9.90 -1.84
C ALA A 159 1.44 8.62 -1.46
N LEU A 160 1.01 7.46 -1.97
CA LEU A 160 1.68 6.18 -1.72
C LEU A 160 3.09 6.15 -2.31
N ASP A 161 3.27 6.65 -3.53
CA ASP A 161 4.59 6.71 -4.15
C ASP A 161 5.51 7.68 -3.38
N SER A 162 4.99 8.85 -3.01
CA SER A 162 5.73 9.84 -2.21
C SER A 162 6.15 9.28 -0.84
N ALA A 163 5.23 8.62 -0.13
CA ALA A 163 5.51 7.99 1.16
C ALA A 163 6.51 6.84 1.02
N THR A 164 6.44 6.06 -0.07
CA THR A 164 7.38 4.96 -0.34
C THR A 164 8.79 5.49 -0.58
N VAL A 165 8.94 6.54 -1.40
CA VAL A 165 10.24 7.16 -1.68
C VAL A 165 10.82 7.78 -0.41
N ARG A 166 10.00 8.48 0.38
CA ARG A 166 10.43 9.06 1.67
C ARG A 166 10.90 8.00 2.65
N GLU A 167 10.16 6.91 2.79
CA GLU A 167 10.53 5.79 3.67
C GLU A 167 11.86 5.16 3.21
N GLN A 168 12.03 4.88 1.91
CA GLN A 168 13.27 4.34 1.36
C GLN A 168 14.47 5.26 1.57
N LEU A 169 14.31 6.57 1.37
CA LEU A 169 15.37 7.55 1.61
C LEU A 169 15.74 7.60 3.09
N THR A 170 14.74 7.59 3.97
CA THR A 170 14.94 7.58 5.43
C THR A 170 15.68 6.31 5.86
N GLU A 171 15.27 5.14 5.37
CA GLU A 171 15.99 3.88 5.63
C GLU A 171 17.43 3.89 5.09
N ALA A 172 17.65 4.48 3.91
CA ALA A 172 18.98 4.60 3.32
C ALA A 172 19.90 5.51 4.16
N MET A 173 19.39 6.64 4.65
CA MET A 173 20.11 7.53 5.55
C MET A 173 20.49 6.82 6.85
N HIS A 174 19.53 6.19 7.53
CA HIS A 174 19.81 5.41 8.74
C HIS A 174 20.82 4.29 8.51
N THR A 175 20.75 3.62 7.35
CA THR A 175 21.71 2.58 6.98
C THR A 175 23.11 3.17 6.78
N ARG A 176 23.23 4.32 6.11
CA ARG A 176 24.50 5.03 5.93
C ARG A 176 25.11 5.45 7.26
N ASP A 177 24.30 5.99 8.16
CA ASP A 177 24.75 6.44 9.48
C ASP A 177 25.27 5.25 10.31
N LEU A 178 24.52 4.15 10.35
CA LEU A 178 24.92 2.91 11.04
C LEU A 178 26.24 2.36 10.50
N ILE A 179 26.41 2.34 9.17
CA ILE A 179 27.65 1.89 8.55
C ILE A 179 28.80 2.83 8.91
N GLY A 180 28.59 4.15 8.86
CA GLY A 180 29.61 5.13 9.25
C GLY A 180 30.07 4.96 10.70
N GLN A 181 29.13 4.73 11.63
CA GLN A 181 29.43 4.45 13.02
C GLN A 181 30.26 3.16 13.18
N ALA A 182 29.87 2.07 12.51
CA ALA A 182 30.63 0.82 12.54
C ALA A 182 32.05 0.99 11.97
N THR A 183 32.20 1.73 10.86
CA THR A 183 33.51 2.07 10.28
C THR A 183 34.36 2.83 11.30
N GLY A 184 33.81 3.85 11.98
CA GLY A 184 34.52 4.59 13.03
C GLY A 184 34.98 3.71 14.19
N ILE A 185 34.14 2.78 14.66
CA ILE A 185 34.50 1.81 15.70
C ILE A 185 35.65 0.90 15.22
N LEU A 186 35.63 0.45 13.96
CA LEU A 186 36.70 -0.39 13.41
C LEU A 186 38.01 0.38 13.21
N MET A 187 37.94 1.65 12.81
CA MET A 187 39.12 2.52 12.70
C MET A 187 39.84 2.62 14.05
N GLU A 188 39.09 2.87 15.11
CA GLU A 188 39.62 2.98 16.47
C GLU A 188 40.19 1.64 16.96
N ARG A 189 39.43 0.55 16.85
CA ARG A 189 39.82 -0.77 17.37
C ARG A 189 40.98 -1.42 16.63
N GLN A 190 41.16 -1.12 15.34
CA GLN A 190 42.16 -1.77 14.48
C GLN A 190 43.30 -0.83 14.10
N GLY A 191 43.23 0.46 14.45
CA GLY A 191 44.24 1.46 14.08
C GLY A 191 44.36 1.65 12.57
N ILE A 192 43.25 1.50 11.83
CA ILE A 192 43.21 1.59 10.36
C ILE A 192 42.41 2.81 9.90
N ASP A 193 42.64 3.24 8.67
CA ASP A 193 41.87 4.33 8.08
C ASP A 193 40.43 3.94 7.72
N ALA A 194 39.62 4.93 7.35
CA ALA A 194 38.21 4.74 7.03
C ALA A 194 37.98 3.81 5.82
N ALA A 195 38.87 3.83 4.82
CA ALA A 195 38.75 3.00 3.63
C ALA A 195 38.99 1.53 3.98
N ALA A 196 40.08 1.25 4.70
CA ALA A 196 40.42 -0.09 5.18
C ALA A 196 39.36 -0.65 6.14
N ALA A 197 38.81 0.18 7.04
CA ALA A 197 37.73 -0.21 7.94
C ALA A 197 36.44 -0.56 7.20
N PHE A 198 36.04 0.26 6.22
CA PHE A 198 34.87 -0.02 5.40
C PHE A 198 35.06 -1.30 4.56
N GLU A 199 36.22 -1.48 3.94
CA GLU A 199 36.52 -2.73 3.23
C GLU A 199 36.50 -3.94 4.15
N SER A 200 37.00 -3.81 5.38
CA SER A 200 36.95 -4.88 6.39
C SER A 200 35.50 -5.29 6.68
N LEU A 201 34.61 -4.30 6.83
CA LEU A 201 33.18 -4.53 6.99
C LEU A 201 32.55 -5.23 5.78
N VAL A 202 32.91 -4.82 4.56
CA VAL A 202 32.45 -5.45 3.30
C VAL A 202 32.92 -6.90 3.20
N ARG A 203 34.20 -7.17 3.47
CA ARG A 203 34.77 -8.53 3.46
C ARG A 203 34.06 -9.44 4.47
N ALA A 204 33.81 -8.94 5.68
CA ALA A 204 33.09 -9.69 6.71
C ALA A 204 31.63 -9.96 6.30
N SER A 205 30.94 -8.96 5.75
CA SER A 205 29.56 -9.11 5.21
C SER A 205 29.47 -10.18 4.13
N GLN A 206 30.43 -10.20 3.20
CA GLN A 206 30.51 -11.22 2.14
C GLN A 206 30.84 -12.61 2.70
N ARG A 207 31.82 -12.72 3.60
CA ARG A 207 32.23 -13.98 4.22
C ARG A 207 31.10 -14.63 5.03
N GLU A 208 30.31 -13.81 5.74
CA GLU A 208 29.19 -14.28 6.56
C GLU A 208 27.87 -14.36 5.78
N ASN A 209 27.84 -13.87 4.52
CA ASN A 209 26.63 -13.76 3.70
C ASN A 209 25.47 -13.03 4.42
N VAL A 210 25.82 -11.97 5.16
CA VAL A 210 24.87 -11.11 5.88
C VAL A 210 24.87 -9.72 5.26
N LYS A 211 23.73 -9.01 5.32
CA LYS A 211 23.67 -7.64 4.79
C LYS A 211 24.61 -6.73 5.58
N LEU A 212 25.34 -5.88 4.87
CA LEU A 212 26.31 -4.95 5.45
C LEU A 212 25.73 -4.12 6.61
N ARG A 213 24.49 -3.64 6.47
CA ARG A 213 23.77 -2.88 7.51
C ARG A 213 23.53 -3.66 8.80
N ASP A 214 23.28 -4.97 8.68
CA ASP A 214 22.99 -5.83 9.83
C ASP A 214 24.29 -6.18 10.56
N LEU A 215 25.39 -6.34 9.82
CA LEU A 215 26.74 -6.44 10.39
C LEU A 215 27.15 -5.13 11.08
N ALA A 216 26.92 -3.98 10.45
CA ALA A 216 27.18 -2.68 11.06
C ALA A 216 26.41 -2.52 12.39
N ARG A 217 25.13 -2.89 12.41
CA ARG A 217 24.32 -2.89 13.64
C ARG A 217 24.91 -3.77 14.75
N ARG A 218 25.44 -4.96 14.41
CA ARG A 218 26.11 -5.84 15.37
C ARG A 218 27.35 -5.19 15.98
N ILE A 219 28.14 -4.48 15.18
CA ILE A 219 29.36 -3.80 15.64
C ILE A 219 29.01 -2.61 16.53
N VAL A 220 28.03 -1.79 16.13
CA VAL A 220 27.57 -0.63 16.92
C VAL A 220 26.95 -1.07 18.26
N GLY A 221 26.20 -2.19 18.27
CA GLY A 221 25.59 -2.73 19.47
C GLY A 221 26.52 -3.58 20.35
N ALA A 222 27.74 -3.89 19.90
CA ALA A 222 28.69 -4.67 20.69
C ALA A 222 29.27 -3.79 21.82
N PRO A 223 29.22 -4.24 23.10
CA PRO A 223 29.79 -3.48 24.19
C PRO A 223 31.26 -3.16 23.93
N HIS A 224 31.67 -1.93 24.25
CA HIS A 224 33.08 -1.58 24.31
C HIS A 224 33.71 -2.32 25.48
N THR A 225 34.57 -3.29 25.19
CA THR A 225 35.49 -3.80 26.22
C THR A 225 36.70 -2.88 26.20
N PRO A 226 36.93 -2.09 27.27
CA PRO A 226 38.08 -1.18 27.36
C PRO A 226 39.40 -1.92 27.47
#